data_AF-S0ENV9-F1
#
_entry.id   AF-S0ENV9-F1
#
_cell.length_a   1.000
_cell.length_b   1.000
_cell.length_c   1.000
_cell.angle_alpha   90.00
_cell.angle_beta   90.00
_cell.angle_gamma   90.00
#
_symmetry.space_group_name_H-M   'P 1'
#
loop_
_entity.id
_entity.type
_entity.pdbx_description
1 polymer ?
#
loop_
_entity_poly.entity_id
_entity_poly.type
_entity_poly.pdbx_seq_one_letter_code
_entity_poly.pdbx_strand_id
1 'polypeptide(L)'
;MARLRYNVAASLDGYIASPDGSTTWIIEDPTIDFPALHAEFDHFIMGRKTYEVMQSFGADNPLSKRPKESVIVASRTMSQHNFPDVTVIRENVLDYIRHLKTNDGKDIWLMGGGQLAAQCLEAHLVDTVEVAIMPTLLGTGINLISSLPQNIKLQLLKSTSLGSGILMTQYKVIQDQ
;
A
#
# COMPACT_ATOMS: atom_id res chain seq x y z
N MET A 1 10.67 -13.34 -9.61
CA MET A 1 9.34 -12.72 -9.58
C MET A 1 9.38 -11.58 -8.59
N ALA A 2 8.94 -10.39 -8.99
CA ALA A 2 8.82 -9.25 -8.10
C ALA A 2 7.84 -9.55 -6.96
N ARG A 3 8.13 -9.07 -5.74
CA ARG A 3 7.22 -9.24 -4.60
C ARG A 3 6.19 -8.12 -4.59
N LEU A 4 4.95 -8.45 -4.28
CA LEU A 4 3.91 -7.48 -3.94
C LEU A 4 3.90 -7.27 -2.43
N ARG A 5 4.29 -6.07 -2.01
CA ARG A 5 4.45 -5.71 -0.59
C ARG A 5 3.34 -4.74 -0.22
N TYR A 6 2.46 -5.13 0.70
CA TYR A 6 1.48 -4.23 1.28
C TYR A 6 2.16 -3.42 2.38
N ASN A 7 2.71 -2.26 2.04
CA ASN A 7 3.45 -1.40 2.96
C ASN A 7 2.66 -0.12 3.25
N VAL A 8 2.31 0.09 4.51
CA VAL A 8 1.33 1.11 4.93
C VAL A 8 1.53 1.55 6.39
N ALA A 9 1.08 2.76 6.71
CA ALA A 9 0.92 3.22 8.08
C ALA A 9 -0.48 2.90 8.62
N ALA A 10 -0.57 2.45 9.87
CA ALA A 10 -1.85 2.16 10.51
C ALA A 10 -1.86 2.61 11.98
N SER A 11 -3.03 2.96 12.49
CA SER A 11 -3.25 3.14 13.93
C SER A 11 -3.13 1.80 14.65
N LEU A 12 -2.94 1.83 15.97
CA LEU A 12 -2.82 0.61 16.78
C LEU A 12 -4.07 -0.28 16.71
N ASP A 13 -5.24 0.32 16.52
CA ASP A 13 -6.53 -0.35 16.34
C ASP A 13 -6.89 -0.65 14.87
N GLY A 14 -5.94 -0.51 13.94
CA GLY A 14 -6.04 -1.10 12.61
C GLY A 14 -6.68 -0.24 11.53
N TYR A 15 -6.57 1.09 11.63
CA TYR A 15 -7.10 2.02 10.63
C TYR A 15 -5.97 2.73 9.87
N ILE A 16 -6.13 2.90 8.55
CA ILE A 16 -5.16 3.57 7.67
C ILE A 16 -5.51 5.04 7.40
N ALA A 17 -6.71 5.46 7.75
CA ALA A 17 -7.18 6.84 7.69
C ALA A 17 -8.41 7.01 8.59
N SER A 18 -8.69 8.26 8.97
CA SER A 18 -9.95 8.67 9.61
C SER A 18 -11.16 8.45 8.68
N PRO A 19 -12.41 8.49 9.19
CA PRO A 19 -13.61 8.29 8.36
C PRO A 19 -13.75 9.25 7.18
N ASP A 20 -13.21 10.46 7.31
CA ASP A 20 -13.15 11.49 6.27
C ASP A 20 -11.98 11.30 5.28
N GLY A 21 -11.12 10.31 5.51
CA GLY A 21 -9.91 10.04 4.73
C GLY A 21 -8.66 10.78 5.23
N SER A 22 -8.74 11.54 6.32
CA SER A 22 -7.60 12.26 6.90
C SER A 22 -6.53 11.32 7.48
N THR A 23 -5.27 11.72 7.34
CA THR A 23 -4.10 11.02 7.85
C THR A 23 -3.27 11.89 8.80
N THR A 24 -3.83 12.97 9.35
CA THR A 24 -3.12 13.95 10.20
C THR A 24 -2.60 13.38 11.53
N TRP A 25 -3.06 12.20 11.92
CA TRP A 25 -2.60 11.47 13.10
C TRP A 25 -1.33 10.66 12.85
N ILE A 26 -0.92 10.50 11.59
CA ILE A 26 0.35 9.87 11.23
C ILE A 26 1.48 10.80 11.67
N ILE A 27 2.35 10.28 12.53
CA ILE A 27 3.54 10.98 12.98
C ILE A 27 4.73 10.59 12.11
N GLU A 28 5.68 11.52 11.97
CA GLU A 28 6.95 11.27 11.29
C GLU A 28 8.01 10.78 12.28
N ASP A 29 8.94 9.97 11.77
CA ASP A 29 10.19 9.66 12.47
C ASP A 29 11.36 9.96 11.53
N PRO A 30 12.33 10.80 11.95
CA PRO A 30 13.42 11.24 11.08
C PRO A 30 14.40 10.10 10.72
N THR A 31 14.30 8.94 11.38
CA THR A 31 15.12 7.77 11.06
C THR A 31 14.55 6.93 9.92
N ILE A 32 13.32 7.21 9.47
CA ILE A 32 12.72 6.54 8.30
C ILE A 32 13.27 7.17 7.03
N ASP A 33 14.13 6.42 6.33
CA ASP A 33 14.65 6.79 5.02
C ASP A 33 13.62 6.47 3.92
N PHE A 34 12.66 7.38 3.73
CA PHE A 34 11.66 7.26 2.67
C PHE A 34 12.27 7.20 1.27
N PRO A 35 13.30 7.99 0.90
CA PRO A 35 13.99 7.83 -0.37
C PRO A 35 14.53 6.42 -0.61
N ALA A 36 15.22 5.83 0.38
CA ALA A 36 15.71 4.45 0.28
C ALA A 36 14.55 3.46 0.14
N LEU A 37 13.48 3.62 0.91
CA LEU A 37 12.28 2.78 0.80
C LEU A 37 11.66 2.87 -0.61
N HIS A 38 11.46 4.08 -1.15
CA HIS A 38 10.95 4.27 -2.51
C HIS A 38 11.87 3.71 -3.60
N ALA A 39 13.17 3.60 -3.32
CA ALA A 39 14.14 3.02 -4.24
C ALA A 39 14.05 1.49 -4.30
N GLU A 40 13.34 0.83 -3.38
CA GLU A 40 13.09 -0.62 -3.39
C GLU A 40 11.96 -1.03 -4.36
N PHE A 41 11.27 -0.07 -4.98
CA PHE A 41 10.08 -0.32 -5.79
C PHE A 41 10.17 0.31 -7.19
N ASP A 42 9.74 -0.46 -8.18
CA ASP A 42 9.58 0.01 -9.57
C ASP A 42 8.12 0.34 -9.89
N HIS A 43 7.17 -0.29 -9.21
CA HIS A 43 5.74 -0.10 -9.41
C HIS A 43 5.00 0.24 -8.12
N PHE A 44 4.05 1.14 -8.20
CA PHE A 44 3.21 1.64 -7.12
C PHE A 44 1.75 1.43 -7.51
N ILE A 45 1.05 0.57 -6.78
CA ILE A 45 -0.32 0.18 -7.07
C ILE A 45 -1.23 0.70 -5.96
N MET A 46 -2.28 1.40 -6.35
CA MET A 46 -3.23 1.97 -5.41
C MET A 46 -4.66 2.06 -5.95
N GLY A 47 -5.63 2.18 -5.04
CA GLY A 47 -7.00 2.56 -5.39
C GLY A 47 -7.15 4.07 -5.57
N ARG A 48 -8.25 4.49 -6.20
CA ARG A 48 -8.57 5.91 -6.46
C ARG A 48 -8.42 6.83 -5.24
N LYS A 49 -8.95 6.44 -4.07
CA LYS A 49 -8.90 7.29 -2.87
C LYS A 49 -7.47 7.54 -2.39
N THR A 50 -6.62 6.52 -2.41
CA THR A 50 -5.20 6.67 -2.07
C THR A 50 -4.50 7.56 -3.09
N TYR A 51 -4.81 7.42 -4.38
CA TYR A 51 -4.30 8.31 -5.42
C TYR A 51 -4.70 9.78 -5.20
N GLU A 52 -5.96 10.05 -4.86
CA GLU A 52 -6.44 11.40 -4.54
C GLU A 52 -5.69 12.01 -3.34
N VAL A 53 -5.41 11.21 -2.30
CA VAL A 53 -4.56 11.64 -1.17
C VAL A 53 -3.14 11.96 -1.65
N MET A 54 -2.52 11.09 -2.45
CA MET A 54 -1.18 11.34 -2.99
C MET A 54 -1.10 12.64 -3.79
N GLN A 55 -2.15 12.96 -4.55
CA GLN A 55 -2.23 14.21 -5.32
C GLN A 55 -2.34 15.45 -4.43
N SER A 56 -2.91 15.33 -3.23
CA SER A 56 -3.03 16.44 -2.28
C SER A 56 -1.68 16.96 -1.76
N PHE A 57 -0.62 16.14 -1.83
CA PHE A 57 0.74 16.57 -1.49
C PHE A 57 1.39 17.49 -2.54
N GLY A 58 0.77 17.67 -3.72
CA GLY A 58 1.25 18.59 -4.74
C GLY A 58 2.71 18.33 -5.16
N ALA A 59 3.57 19.33 -5.00
CA ALA A 59 4.99 19.24 -5.36
C ALA A 59 5.79 18.21 -4.52
N ASP A 60 5.29 17.90 -3.32
CA ASP A 60 5.92 16.95 -2.40
C ASP A 60 5.47 15.50 -2.67
N ASN A 61 4.56 15.27 -3.62
CA ASN A 61 4.16 13.92 -4.02
C ASN A 61 5.38 13.16 -4.60
N PRO A 62 5.88 12.10 -3.95
CA PRO A 62 7.07 11.37 -4.40
C PRO A 62 6.87 10.61 -5.70
N LEU A 63 5.62 10.43 -6.14
CA LEU A 63 5.27 9.74 -7.38
C LEU A 63 5.10 10.69 -8.57
N SER A 64 5.07 12.01 -8.34
CA SER A 64 4.86 13.01 -9.41
C SER A 64 5.92 12.98 -10.52
N LYS A 65 7.12 12.47 -10.23
CA LYS A 65 8.24 12.35 -11.18
C LYS A 65 8.47 10.93 -11.67
N ARG A 66 7.62 9.97 -11.29
CA ARG A 66 7.75 8.59 -11.72
C ARG A 66 7.19 8.43 -13.14
N PRO A 67 7.73 7.49 -13.95
CA PRO A 67 7.11 7.12 -15.22
C PRO A 67 5.66 6.70 -15.02
N LYS A 68 4.81 6.98 -16.00
CA LYS A 68 3.39 6.66 -15.98
C LYS A 68 3.12 5.17 -15.69
N GLU A 69 3.94 4.30 -16.27
CA GLU A 69 3.85 2.85 -16.18
C GLU A 69 4.19 2.34 -14.76
N SER A 70 4.90 3.14 -13.98
CA SER A 70 5.22 2.85 -12.57
C SER A 70 4.07 3.18 -11.63
N VAL A 71 3.14 4.07 -11.99
CA VAL A 71 2.04 4.51 -11.10
C VAL A 71 0.73 3.95 -11.61
N ILE A 72 0.18 2.96 -10.90
CA ILE A 72 -0.99 2.19 -11.34
C ILE A 72 -2.16 2.45 -10.40
N VAL A 73 -3.28 2.91 -10.98
CA VAL A 73 -4.49 3.25 -10.23
C VAL A 73 -5.62 2.29 -10.60
N ALA A 74 -6.03 1.46 -9.66
CA ALA A 74 -7.18 0.58 -9.78
C ALA A 74 -8.47 1.37 -9.53
N SER A 75 -9.27 1.59 -10.57
CA SER A 75 -10.47 2.42 -10.46
C SER A 75 -11.47 2.19 -11.58
N ARG A 76 -12.71 1.82 -11.20
CA ARG A 76 -13.82 1.64 -12.15
C ARG A 76 -14.39 2.97 -12.67
N THR A 77 -14.12 4.07 -11.98
CA THR A 77 -14.71 5.40 -12.28
C THR A 77 -13.75 6.34 -12.98
N MET A 78 -12.43 6.07 -12.95
CA MET A 78 -11.44 6.88 -13.66
C MET A 78 -11.30 6.41 -15.12
N SER A 79 -11.04 7.36 -16.01
CA SER A 79 -10.72 7.10 -17.42
C SER A 79 -9.25 7.44 -17.69
N GLN A 80 -8.55 6.58 -18.43
CA GLN A 80 -7.14 6.81 -18.78
C GLN A 80 -6.92 8.17 -19.50
N HIS A 81 -7.90 8.63 -20.28
CA HIS A 81 -7.87 9.92 -20.97
C HIS A 81 -7.70 11.11 -20.02
N ASN A 82 -8.34 11.08 -18.84
CA ASN A 82 -8.33 12.21 -17.91
C ASN A 82 -7.11 12.18 -16.97
N PHE A 83 -6.35 11.08 -16.97
CA PHE A 83 -5.21 10.87 -16.07
C PHE A 83 -4.01 10.36 -16.89
N PRO A 84 -3.40 11.20 -17.75
CA PRO A 84 -2.35 10.78 -18.68
C PRO A 84 -1.06 10.35 -17.98
N ASP A 85 -0.80 10.86 -16.77
CA ASP A 85 0.45 10.65 -16.02
C ASP A 85 0.47 9.37 -15.18
N VAL A 86 -0.64 8.62 -15.16
CA VAL A 86 -0.72 7.32 -14.47
C VAL A 86 -1.38 6.26 -15.34
N THR A 87 -1.15 5.00 -15.02
CA THR A 87 -1.80 3.85 -15.67
C THR A 87 -3.09 3.52 -14.93
N VAL A 88 -4.25 3.73 -15.57
CA VAL A 88 -5.55 3.45 -14.96
C VAL A 88 -6.03 2.05 -15.36
N ILE A 89 -6.21 1.18 -14.36
CA ILE A 89 -6.75 -0.17 -14.55
C ILE A 89 -8.20 -0.20 -14.05
N ARG A 90 -9.14 -0.30 -14.99
CA ARG A 90 -10.58 -0.28 -14.67
C ARG A 90 -11.09 -1.62 -14.15
N GLU A 91 -10.59 -2.70 -14.73
CA GLU A 91 -10.99 -4.08 -14.48
C GLU A 91 -9.76 -4.98 -14.47
N ASN A 92 -9.89 -6.19 -13.88
CA ASN A 92 -8.84 -7.21 -13.88
C ASN A 92 -7.49 -6.76 -13.30
N VAL A 93 -7.51 -5.88 -12.28
CA VAL A 93 -6.28 -5.43 -11.59
C VAL A 93 -5.46 -6.60 -11.04
N LEU A 94 -6.09 -7.70 -10.62
CA LEU A 94 -5.41 -8.89 -10.13
C LEU A 94 -4.58 -9.58 -11.22
N ASP A 95 -5.11 -9.66 -12.45
CA ASP A 95 -4.37 -10.21 -13.59
C ASP A 95 -3.22 -9.30 -14.01
N TYR A 96 -3.46 -7.98 -13.97
CA TYR A 96 -2.41 -7.00 -14.21
C TYR A 96 -1.26 -7.15 -13.19
N ILE A 97 -1.57 -7.30 -11.90
CA ILE A 97 -0.60 -7.57 -10.84
C ILE A 97 0.15 -8.89 -11.10
N ARG A 98 -0.55 -9.97 -11.46
CA ARG A 98 0.09 -11.25 -11.81
C ARG A 98 1.10 -11.08 -12.93
N HIS A 99 0.74 -10.35 -13.98
CA HIS A 99 1.65 -10.07 -15.08
C HIS A 99 2.85 -9.25 -14.63
N LEU A 100 2.65 -8.17 -13.86
CA LEU A 100 3.76 -7.38 -13.32
C LEU A 100 4.73 -8.21 -12.48
N LYS A 101 4.24 -9.16 -11.67
CA LYS A 101 5.10 -10.06 -10.88
C LYS A 101 6.00 -10.97 -11.72
N THR A 102 5.66 -11.20 -12.99
CA THR A 102 6.48 -11.99 -13.92
C THR A 102 7.64 -11.21 -14.53
N ASN A 103 7.61 -9.88 -14.47
CA ASN A 103 8.69 -9.05 -14.99
C ASN A 103 9.92 -9.14 -14.08
N ASP A 104 11.10 -9.05 -14.69
CA ASP A 104 12.34 -8.81 -13.95
C ASP A 104 12.36 -7.35 -13.49
N GLY A 105 12.78 -7.12 -12.24
CA GLY A 105 12.80 -5.79 -11.64
C GLY A 105 12.74 -5.83 -10.12
N LYS A 106 12.51 -4.66 -9.53
CA LYS A 106 12.31 -4.48 -8.10
C LYS A 106 10.87 -4.84 -7.70
N ASP A 107 10.57 -4.70 -6.42
CA ASP A 107 9.27 -5.05 -5.88
C ASP A 107 8.17 -4.07 -6.30
N ILE A 108 6.93 -4.48 -6.03
CA ILE A 108 5.71 -3.74 -6.27
C ILE A 108 5.16 -3.27 -4.93
N TRP A 109 5.00 -1.95 -4.79
CA TRP A 109 4.39 -1.36 -3.61
C TRP A 109 2.87 -1.34 -3.77
N LEU A 110 2.16 -2.16 -2.99
CA LEU A 110 0.73 -2.02 -2.81
C LEU A 110 0.49 -0.94 -1.75
N MET A 111 0.18 0.29 -2.18
CA MET A 111 0.00 1.43 -1.26
C MET A 111 -1.38 1.45 -0.60
N GLY A 112 -2.32 0.63 -1.10
CA GLY A 112 -3.66 0.46 -0.54
C GLY A 112 -4.78 0.94 -1.47
N GLY A 113 -6.00 1.21 -0.98
CA GLY A 113 -6.44 1.05 0.40
C GLY A 113 -6.81 -0.38 0.78
N GLY A 114 -7.40 -0.55 1.96
CA GLY A 114 -7.72 -1.86 2.54
C GLY A 114 -8.67 -2.74 1.74
N GLN A 115 -9.42 -2.18 0.77
CA GLN A 115 -10.22 -2.96 -0.17
C GLN A 115 -9.36 -3.63 -1.25
N LEU A 116 -8.41 -2.90 -1.83
CA LEU A 116 -7.49 -3.47 -2.83
C LEU A 116 -6.53 -4.47 -2.16
N ALA A 117 -6.07 -4.15 -0.95
CA ALA A 117 -5.26 -5.07 -0.15
C ALA A 117 -6.00 -6.39 0.15
N ALA A 118 -7.27 -6.32 0.58
CA ALA A 118 -8.10 -7.51 0.78
C ALA A 118 -8.22 -8.37 -0.48
N GLN A 119 -8.51 -7.76 -1.64
CA GLN A 119 -8.61 -8.49 -2.92
C GLN A 119 -7.29 -9.17 -3.31
N CYS A 120 -6.16 -8.49 -3.12
CA CYS A 120 -4.84 -9.05 -3.44
C CYS A 120 -4.45 -10.20 -2.48
N LEU A 121 -4.82 -10.08 -1.21
CA LEU A 121 -4.61 -11.12 -0.19
C LEU A 121 -5.47 -12.36 -0.49
N GLU A 122 -6.75 -12.16 -0.79
CA GLU A 122 -7.67 -13.24 -1.19
C GLU A 122 -7.19 -13.96 -2.45
N ALA A 123 -6.59 -13.23 -3.39
CA ALA A 123 -6.02 -13.80 -4.61
C ALA A 123 -4.60 -14.39 -4.43
N HIS A 124 -4.09 -14.49 -3.20
CA HIS A 124 -2.74 -14.98 -2.87
C HIS A 124 -1.60 -14.24 -3.58
N LEU A 125 -1.79 -12.94 -3.86
CA LEU A 125 -0.80 -12.14 -4.59
C LEU A 125 0.19 -11.42 -3.67
N VAL A 126 -0.20 -11.11 -2.43
CA VAL A 126 0.63 -10.38 -1.47
C VAL A 126 1.68 -11.31 -0.86
N ASP A 127 2.94 -10.91 -0.92
CA ASP A 127 4.06 -11.66 -0.34
C ASP A 127 4.37 -11.19 1.08
N THR A 128 4.31 -9.87 1.33
CA THR A 128 4.51 -9.29 2.66
C THR A 128 3.45 -8.26 3.04
N VAL A 129 3.11 -8.25 4.32
CA VAL A 129 2.33 -7.19 4.98
C VAL A 129 3.28 -6.44 5.90
N GLU A 130 3.51 -5.18 5.60
CA GLU A 130 4.48 -4.31 6.27
C GLU A 130 3.75 -3.11 6.85
N VAL A 131 3.66 -3.04 8.19
CA VAL A 131 2.85 -2.04 8.87
C VAL A 131 3.71 -1.20 9.78
N ALA A 132 3.72 0.11 9.52
CA ALA A 132 4.18 1.12 10.47
C ALA A 132 3.02 1.41 11.43
N ILE A 133 3.04 0.78 12.61
CA ILE A 133 1.99 0.93 13.61
C ILE A 133 2.26 2.21 14.40
N MET A 134 1.36 3.18 14.24
CA MET A 134 1.43 4.48 14.92
C MET A 134 0.92 4.35 16.37
N PRO A 135 1.50 5.11 17.31
CA PRO A 135 1.08 5.11 18.72
C PRO A 135 -0.21 5.92 18.91
N THR A 136 -1.28 5.56 18.20
CA THR A 136 -2.58 6.26 18.22
C THR A 136 -3.71 5.27 18.04
N LEU A 137 -4.85 5.53 18.71
CA LEU A 137 -6.12 4.83 18.52
C LEU A 137 -7.11 5.79 17.87
N LEU A 138 -7.77 5.38 16.78
CA LEU A 138 -8.79 6.21 16.12
C LEU A 138 -10.21 5.87 16.54
N GLY A 139 -10.45 4.64 17.01
CA GLY A 139 -11.76 4.08 17.33
C GLY A 139 -12.62 3.74 16.10
N THR A 140 -12.51 4.52 15.02
CA THR A 140 -13.20 4.31 13.74
C THR A 140 -12.40 4.91 12.60
N GLY A 141 -12.55 4.37 11.39
CA GLY A 141 -11.83 4.84 10.22
C GLY A 141 -11.91 3.89 9.05
N ILE A 142 -11.03 4.11 8.08
CA ILE A 142 -10.83 3.20 6.96
C ILE A 142 -9.94 2.06 7.45
N ASN A 143 -10.48 0.84 7.45
CA ASN A 143 -9.76 -0.36 7.91
C ASN A 143 -8.49 -0.62 7.09
N LEU A 144 -7.44 -1.10 7.77
CA LEU A 144 -6.22 -1.63 7.17
C LEU A 144 -6.52 -2.70 6.13
N ILE A 145 -7.35 -3.68 6.49
CA ILE A 145 -7.91 -4.67 5.58
C ILE A 145 -9.43 -4.62 5.72
N SER A 146 -10.15 -4.43 4.61
CA SER A 146 -11.60 -4.21 4.66
C SER A 146 -12.40 -5.42 5.14
N SER A 147 -12.16 -6.59 4.55
CA SER A 147 -12.75 -7.88 4.92
C SER A 147 -11.97 -8.99 4.23
N LEU A 148 -11.86 -10.16 4.87
CA LEU A 148 -11.29 -11.36 4.28
C LEU A 148 -12.29 -12.52 4.44
N PRO A 149 -12.41 -13.42 3.46
CA PRO A 149 -13.33 -14.57 3.57
C PRO A 149 -12.84 -15.62 4.58
N GLN A 150 -11.54 -15.62 4.91
CA GLN A 150 -10.91 -16.54 5.84
C GLN A 150 -9.68 -15.90 6.51
N ASN A 151 -9.20 -16.53 7.58
CA ASN A 151 -7.99 -16.11 8.26
C ASN A 151 -6.76 -16.34 7.36
N ILE A 152 -5.89 -15.32 7.29
CA ILE A 152 -4.60 -15.42 6.60
C ILE A 152 -3.50 -15.51 7.65
N LYS A 153 -2.71 -16.59 7.62
CA LYS A 153 -1.59 -16.77 8.54
C LYS A 153 -0.40 -15.93 8.10
N LEU A 154 0.26 -15.32 9.08
CA LEU A 154 1.42 -14.46 8.89
C LEU A 154 2.61 -14.98 9.70
N GLN A 155 3.81 -14.90 9.13
CA GLN A 155 5.06 -15.15 9.83
C GLN A 155 5.80 -13.82 10.05
N LEU A 156 6.12 -13.48 11.29
CA LEU A 156 6.95 -12.30 11.58
C LEU A 156 8.34 -12.48 10.96
N LEU A 157 8.75 -11.52 10.13
CA LEU A 157 10.11 -11.46 9.58
C LEU A 157 10.97 -10.45 10.33
N LYS A 158 10.41 -9.26 10.60
CA LYS A 158 11.12 -8.16 11.26
C LYS A 158 10.17 -7.33 12.10
N SER A 159 10.65 -6.87 13.25
CA SER A 159 9.98 -5.86 14.09
C SER A 159 11.02 -4.87 14.58
N THR A 160 10.71 -3.58 14.55
CA THR A 160 11.62 -2.51 15.00
C THR A 160 10.81 -1.39 15.65
N SER A 161 11.09 -1.11 16.92
CA SER A 161 10.54 0.06 17.61
C SER A 161 11.44 1.26 17.34
N LEU A 162 10.84 2.38 16.95
CA LEU A 162 11.54 3.65 16.74
C LEU A 162 11.41 4.55 17.98
N GLY A 163 12.23 5.60 18.03
CA GLY A 163 12.22 6.57 19.13
C GLY A 163 10.92 7.39 19.22
N SER A 164 10.23 7.57 18.10
CA SER A 164 8.89 8.17 18.01
C SER A 164 7.76 7.31 18.61
N GLY A 165 8.03 6.05 18.94
CA GLY A 165 7.00 5.08 19.35
C GLY A 165 6.32 4.35 18.20
N ILE A 166 6.70 4.61 16.94
CA ILE A 166 6.26 3.81 15.79
C ILE A 166 6.84 2.40 15.91
N LEU A 167 5.99 1.39 15.73
CA LEU A 167 6.42 -0.01 15.61
C LEU A 167 6.36 -0.44 14.14
N MET A 168 7.53 -0.58 13.52
CA MET A 168 7.67 -1.08 12.16
C MET A 168 7.64 -2.60 12.18
N THR A 169 6.68 -3.20 11.46
CA THR A 169 6.54 -4.65 11.37
C THR A 169 6.60 -5.11 9.92
N GLN A 170 7.19 -6.28 9.69
CA GLN A 170 7.19 -6.96 8.40
C GLN A 170 6.80 -8.41 8.62
N TYR A 171 5.72 -8.82 7.96
CA TYR A 171 5.22 -10.18 8.00
C TYR A 171 5.23 -10.79 6.61
N LYS A 172 5.64 -12.05 6.52
CA LYS A 172 5.43 -12.88 5.32
C LYS A 172 4.03 -13.47 5.35
N VAL A 173 3.33 -13.43 4.22
CA VAL A 173 2.07 -14.16 4.04
C VAL A 173 2.38 -15.65 3.86
N ILE A 174 1.78 -16.50 4.71
CA ILE A 174 1.88 -17.95 4.57
C ILE A 174 0.76 -18.40 3.63
N GLN A 175 1.15 -19.02 2.52
CA GLN A 175 0.22 -19.69 1.63
C GLN A 175 0.17 -21.17 2.05
N ASP A 176 -0.97 -21.60 2.61
CA ASP A 176 -1.22 -23.03 2.81
C ASP A 176 -1.28 -23.67 1.40
N GLN A 177 -0.41 -24.65 1.13
CA GLN A 177 -0.42 -25.41 -0.14
C GLN A 177 -1.64 -26.32 -0.26
#